data_AF-A0A8B9L3A4-F1
#
_entry.id   AF-A0A8B9L3A4-F1
#
_cell.length_a   1.000
_cell.length_b   1.000
_cell.length_c   1.000
_cell.angle_alpha   90.00
_cell.angle_beta   90.00
_cell.angle_gamma   90.00
#
_symmetry.space_group_name_H-M   'P 1'
#
loop_
_entity.id
_entity.type
_entity.pdbx_description
1 polymer ?
#
loop_
_entity_poly.entity_id
_entity_poly.type
_entity_poly.pdbx_seq_one_letter_code
_entity_poly.pdbx_strand_id
1 'polypeptide(L)' 'MSQKDPCQKQACAIQKCLQANKYIESRCVDVIRAMRKCCESHRGVNSVCCSGFEKQYRMAEEKT' A
#
# COMPACT_ATOMS: atom_id res chain seq x y z
N MET A 1 -19.54 14.53 2.66
CA MET A 1 -18.10 14.36 2.91
C MET A 1 -17.62 13.20 2.06
N SER A 2 -16.57 13.39 1.24
CA SER A 2 -15.96 12.27 0.51
C SER A 2 -15.55 11.20 1.52
N GLN A 3 -16.06 9.98 1.37
CA GLN A 3 -15.65 8.88 2.23
C GLN A 3 -14.13 8.70 2.09
N LYS A 4 -13.43 8.69 3.23
CA LYS A 4 -11.99 8.42 3.25
C LYS A 4 -11.75 7.02 2.68
N ASP A 5 -10.71 6.88 1.87
CA ASP A 5 -10.33 5.60 1.32
C ASP A 5 -10.04 4.62 2.48
N PRO A 6 -10.58 3.39 2.46
CA PRO A 6 -10.45 2.44 3.57
C PRO A 6 -9.00 2.13 3.93
N CYS A 7 -8.08 2.19 2.95
CA CYS A 7 -6.67 1.89 3.15
C CYS A 7 -5.76 3.13 3.18
N GLN A 8 -6.35 4.34 3.28
CA GLN A 8 -5.59 5.59 3.36
C GLN A 8 -4.59 5.60 4.52
N LYS A 9 -4.95 5.02 5.67
CA LYS A 9 -4.07 4.96 6.86
C LYS A 9 -2.78 4.19 6.56
N GLN A 10 -2.89 3.04 5.91
CA GLN A 10 -1.78 2.17 5.55
C GLN A 10 -0.93 2.81 4.44
N ALA A 11 -1.57 3.41 3.44
CA ALA A 11 -0.88 4.16 2.40
C ALA A 11 -0.03 5.31 2.97
N CYS A 12 -0.58 6.09 3.89
CA CYS A 12 0.17 7.14 4.58
C CYS A 12 1.31 6.58 5.45
N ALA A 13 1.13 5.41 6.07
CA ALA A 13 2.19 4.76 6.85
C ALA A 13 3.37 4.30 5.98
N ILE A 14 3.10 3.80 4.77
CA ILE A 14 4.15 3.48 3.79
C ILE A 14 4.95 4.74 3.45
N GLN A 15 4.29 5.84 3.09
CA GLN A 15 4.98 7.08 2.73
C GLN A 15 5.86 7.61 3.87
N LYS A 16 5.35 7.61 5.11
CA LYS A 16 6.14 7.99 6.28
C LYS A 16 7.35 7.08 6.50
N CYS A 17 7.16 5.76 6.36
CA CYS A 17 8.26 4.82 6.49
C CYS A 17 9.33 5.04 5.44
N LEU A 18 8.93 5.26 4.17
CA LEU A 18 9.86 5.54 3.08
C LEU A 18 10.66 6.81 3.34
N GLN A 19 10.00 7.90 3.72
CA GLN A 19 10.67 9.15 4.06
C GLN A 19 11.70 8.95 5.19
N ALA A 20 11.35 8.22 6.23
CA ALA A 20 12.26 7.92 7.34
C ALA A 20 13.43 7.00 6.94
N ASN A 21 13.24 6.13 5.94
CA ASN A 21 14.21 5.13 5.51
C ASN A 21 14.91 5.48 4.19
N LYS A 22 14.93 6.76 3.79
CA LYS A 22 15.55 7.22 2.54
C LYS A 22 15.03 6.44 1.31
N TYR A 23 13.73 6.13 1.33
CA TYR A 23 13.00 5.40 0.30
C TYR A 23 13.48 3.95 0.07
N ILE A 24 14.18 3.36 1.05
CA ILE A 24 14.57 1.94 1.01
C ILE A 24 13.35 1.08 1.39
N GLU A 25 12.62 0.58 0.39
CA GLU A 25 11.40 -0.21 0.58
C GLU A 25 11.60 -1.48 1.43
N SER A 26 12.77 -2.12 1.35
CA SER A 26 13.06 -3.33 2.14
C SER A 26 13.05 -3.09 3.65
N ARG A 27 13.13 -1.82 4.09
CA ARG A 27 12.98 -1.44 5.51
C ARG A 27 11.52 -1.18 5.91
N CYS A 28 10.60 -1.17 4.95
CA CYS A 28 9.18 -0.87 5.12
C CYS A 28 8.27 -2.09 4.87
N VAL A 29 8.83 -3.30 4.86
CA VAL A 29 8.12 -4.55 4.54
C VAL A 29 6.88 -4.75 5.40
N ASP A 30 6.92 -4.40 6.68
CA ASP A 30 5.78 -4.60 7.58
C ASP A 30 4.59 -3.70 7.24
N VAL A 31 4.84 -2.43 6.92
CA VAL A 31 3.78 -1.50 6.51
C VAL A 31 3.25 -1.81 5.10
N ILE A 32 4.10 -2.31 4.21
CA ILE A 32 3.71 -2.80 2.89
C ILE A 32 2.81 -4.04 3.01
N ARG A 33 3.16 -5.01 3.88
CA ARG A 33 2.31 -6.17 4.18
C ARG A 33 0.97 -5.77 4.79
N ALA A 34 0.97 -4.77 5.67
CA ALA A 34 -0.27 -4.24 6.24
C ALA A 34 -1.19 -3.61 5.18
N MET A 35 -0.62 -2.90 4.19
CA MET A 35 -1.36 -2.39 3.05
C MET A 35 -1.92 -3.52 2.17
N ARG A 36 -1.12 -4.56 1.89
CA ARG A 36 -1.59 -5.76 1.15
C ARG A 36 -2.81 -6.38 1.83
N LYS A 37 -2.74 -6.63 3.14
CA LYS A 37 -3.85 -7.17 3.94
C LYS A 37 -5.08 -6.26 3.94
N CYS A 38 -4.87 -4.94 3.97
CA CYS A 38 -5.96 -3.98 3.88
C CYS A 38 -6.69 -4.11 2.54
N CYS A 39 -5.96 -4.15 1.43
CA CYS A 39 -6.54 -4.28 0.10
C CYS A 39 -7.22 -5.64 -0.11
N GLU A 40 -6.65 -6.72 0.44
CA GLU A 40 -7.29 -8.03 0.45
C GLU A 40 -8.63 -8.04 1.20
N SER A 41 -8.71 -7.33 2.33
CA SER A 41 -9.93 -7.21 3.13
C SER A 41 -11.01 -6.34 2.48
N HIS A 42 -10.62 -5.45 1.57
CA HIS A 42 -11.51 -4.53 0.86
C HIS A 42 -11.60 -4.84 -0.65
N ARG A 43 -11.35 -6.09 -1.05
CA ARG A 43 -11.49 -6.52 -2.45
C ARG A 43 -12.87 -6.17 -3.00
N GLY A 44 -12.91 -5.59 -4.19
CA GLY A 44 -14.15 -5.17 -4.86
C GLY A 44 -14.66 -3.79 -4.43
N VAL A 45 -14.03 -3.12 -3.45
CA VAL A 45 -14.29 -1.72 -3.13
C VAL A 45 -13.44 -0.82 -4.02
N ASN A 46 -14.03 0.25 -4.55
CA ASN A 46 -13.29 1.29 -5.26
C ASN A 46 -12.39 2.05 -4.29
N SER A 47 -11.16 1.57 -4.11
CA SER A 47 -10.09 2.21 -3.34
C SER A 47 -8.99 2.69 -4.29
N VAL A 48 -8.72 4.00 -4.26
CA VAL A 48 -7.61 4.64 -4.98
C VAL A 48 -6.27 4.18 -4.39
N CYS A 49 -6.21 4.00 -3.06
CA CYS A 49 -4.99 3.54 -2.41
C CYS A 49 -4.63 2.11 -2.84
N CYS A 50 -5.62 1.21 -2.90
CA CYS A 50 -5.38 -0.18 -3.29
C CYS A 50 -5.10 -0.35 -4.78
N SER A 51 -5.83 0.34 -5.66
CA SER A 51 -5.54 0.30 -7.10
C SER A 51 -4.14 0.79 -7.44
N GLY A 52 -3.67 1.88 -6.79
CA GLY A 52 -2.29 2.34 -6.92
C GLY A 52 -1.28 1.32 -6.39
N PHE A 53 -1.52 0.78 -5.19
CA PHE A 53 -0.64 -0.21 -4.56
C PHE A 53 -0.51 -1.50 -5.38
N GLU A 54 -1.63 -2.08 -5.81
CA GLU A 54 -1.63 -3.31 -6.60
C GLU A 54 -0.89 -3.12 -7.93
N LYS A 55 -1.06 -1.98 -8.60
CA LYS A 55 -0.34 -1.69 -9.85
C LYS A 55 1.17 -1.69 -9.65
N GLN A 56 1.66 -1.16 -8.53
CA GLN A 56 3.10 -1.11 -8.22
C GLN A 56 3.66 -2.49 -7.85
N TYR A 57 2.97 -3.22 -6.97
CA TYR A 57 3.49 -4.47 -6.41
C TYR A 57 3.19 -5.72 -7.26
N ARG A 58 2.23 -5.67 -8.19
CA ARG A 58 1.99 -6.76 -9.16
C ARG A 58 3.17 -6.94 -10.11
N MET A 59 3.83 -5.85 -10.50
CA MET A 59 5.00 -5.89 -11.37
C MET A 59 6.27 -6.41 -10.68
N ALA A 60 6.28 -6.45 -9.35
CA ALA A 60 7.42 -6.94 -8.57
C ALA A 60 7.44 -8.48 -8.45
N GLU A 61 6.28 -9.14 -8.46
CA GLU A 61 6.19 -10.62 -8.41
C GLU A 61 6.44 -11.27 -9.78
N GLU A 62 6.17 -10.59 -10.90
CA GLU A 62 6.44 -11.11 -12.26
C GLU A 62 7.91 -11.08 -12.69
N LYS A 63 8.80 -10.52 -11.86
CA LYS A 63 10.24 -10.37 -12.18
C LYS A 63 11.16 -11.35 -11.45
N THR A 64 10.61 -12.38 -10.79
CA THR A 64 11.35 -13.48 -10.16
C THR A 64 11.22 -14.73 -11.00
#